data_AF-A0A1A8LIH8-F1
#
_entry.id   AF-A0A1A8LIH8-F1
#
_cell.length_a   1.000
_cell.length_b   1.000
_cell.length_c   1.000
_cell.angle_alpha   90.00
_cell.angle_beta   90.00
_cell.angle_gamma   90.00
#
_symmetry.space_group_name_H-M   'P 1'
#
loop_
_entity.id
_entity.type
_entity.pdbx_description
1 polymer ?
#
loop_
_entity_poly.entity_id
_entity_poly.type
_entity_poly.pdbx_seq_one_letter_code
_entity_poly.pdbx_strand_id
1 'polypeptide(L)'
;GVKSVSHDLEQLNRLLHMVKSLVQNPYLYLGSYVRSLVSSVMYCILEPLAASINPLNDHWTLRDYAALLLSHIFWTHGDLVSGLYRQILVSLQKVLSDP
;
A
#
# COMPACT_ATOMS: atom_id res chain seq x y z
N GLY A 1 -11.09 2.02 -7.99
CA GLY A 1 -10.19 1.84 -6.82
C GLY A 1 -8.99 1.01 -7.22
N VAL A 2 -7.99 0.77 -6.37
CA VAL A 2 -6.74 0.05 -6.77
C VAL A 2 -7.00 -1.28 -7.50
N LYS A 3 -8.05 -2.01 -7.10
CA LYS A 3 -8.49 -3.26 -7.74
C LYS A 3 -8.94 -3.13 -9.20
N SER A 4 -9.48 -1.98 -9.62
CA SER A 4 -9.95 -1.77 -10.99
C SER A 4 -8.80 -1.48 -11.97
N VAL A 5 -7.60 -1.23 -11.46
CA VAL A 5 -6.40 -0.85 -12.22
C VAL A 5 -5.23 -1.80 -11.92
N SER A 6 -5.52 -2.97 -11.35
CA SER A 6 -4.51 -3.95 -10.89
C SER A 6 -3.60 -4.48 -12.01
N HIS A 7 -3.96 -4.22 -13.27
CA HIS A 7 -3.22 -4.62 -14.47
C HIS A 7 -2.38 -3.49 -15.09
N ASP A 8 -2.51 -2.26 -14.61
CA ASP A 8 -1.74 -1.11 -15.09
C ASP A 8 -0.75 -0.68 -13.99
N LEU A 9 0.50 -1.16 -14.11
CA LEU A 9 1.56 -0.86 -13.15
C LEU A 9 1.88 0.63 -13.08
N GLU A 10 1.82 1.35 -14.20
CA GLU A 10 2.10 2.78 -14.18
C GLU A 10 1.00 3.54 -13.42
N GLN A 11 -0.26 3.16 -13.63
CA GLN A 11 -1.37 3.76 -12.91
C GLN A 11 -1.29 3.45 -11.41
N LEU A 12 -0.94 2.22 -11.04
CA LEU A 12 -0.67 1.85 -9.65
C LEU A 12 0.47 2.69 -9.06
N ASN A 13 1.55 2.88 -9.80
CA ASN A 13 2.67 3.72 -9.37
C ASN A 13 2.23 5.18 -9.14
N ARG A 14 1.49 5.76 -10.09
CA ARG A 14 0.91 7.10 -9.96
C ARG A 14 0.01 7.21 -8.72
N LEU A 15 -0.78 6.18 -8.43
CA LEU A 15 -1.61 6.13 -7.22
C LEU A 15 -0.75 6.08 -5.95
N LEU A 16 0.32 5.28 -5.89
CA LEU A 16 1.22 5.26 -4.73
C LEU A 16 1.90 6.62 -4.51
N HIS A 17 2.31 7.32 -5.58
CA HIS A 17 2.81 8.69 -5.48
C HIS A 17 1.76 9.67 -4.97
N MET A 18 0.49 9.53 -5.39
CA MET A 18 -0.61 10.32 -4.85
C MET A 18 -0.81 10.08 -3.36
N VAL A 19 -0.80 8.81 -2.91
CA VAL A 19 -0.88 8.46 -1.49
C VAL A 19 0.25 9.10 -0.70
N LYS A 20 1.50 9.06 -1.21
CA LYS A 20 2.63 9.74 -0.58
C LYS A 20 2.37 11.24 -0.42
N SER A 21 1.94 11.92 -1.48
CA SER A 21 1.66 13.35 -1.43
C SER A 21 0.55 13.71 -0.45
N LEU A 22 -0.48 12.87 -0.31
CA LEU A 22 -1.55 13.07 0.67
C LEU A 22 -1.06 12.90 2.10
N VAL A 23 -0.27 11.86 2.37
CA VAL A 23 0.28 11.55 3.71
C VAL A 23 1.28 12.61 4.16
N GLN A 24 2.05 13.17 3.23
CA GLN A 24 3.06 14.18 3.53
C GLN A 24 2.51 15.61 3.62
N ASN A 25 1.22 15.82 3.34
CA ASN A 25 0.62 17.15 3.39
C ASN A 25 0.23 17.52 4.84
N PRO A 26 0.96 18.44 5.50
CA PRO A 26 0.66 18.81 6.89
C PRO A 26 -0.65 19.60 7.04
N TYR A 27 -1.21 20.11 5.94
CA TYR A 27 -2.46 20.86 5.91
C TYR A 27 -3.68 19.96 5.67
N LEU A 28 -3.48 18.64 5.56
CA LEU A 28 -4.55 17.67 5.33
C LEU A 28 -4.69 16.73 6.51
N TYR A 29 -5.85 16.77 7.19
CA TYR A 29 -6.17 15.78 8.22
C TYR A 29 -6.80 14.54 7.60
N LEU A 30 -6.05 13.43 7.57
CA LEU A 30 -6.51 12.16 6.99
C LEU A 30 -7.37 11.31 7.93
N GLY A 31 -7.27 11.48 9.25
CA GLY A 31 -8.08 10.77 10.24
C GLY A 31 -8.28 9.27 9.94
N SER A 32 -9.54 8.85 9.82
CA SER A 32 -9.91 7.44 9.55
C SER A 32 -9.54 6.96 8.13
N TYR A 33 -9.29 7.87 7.18
CA TYR A 33 -8.94 7.50 5.80
C TYR A 33 -7.56 6.83 5.71
N VAL A 34 -6.66 7.04 6.67
CA VAL A 34 -5.35 6.37 6.75
C VAL A 34 -5.50 4.85 6.64
N ARG A 35 -6.53 4.28 7.28
CA ARG A 35 -6.80 2.84 7.23
C ARG A 35 -7.08 2.36 5.80
N SER A 36 -7.84 3.13 5.04
CA SER A 36 -8.19 2.82 3.65
C SER A 36 -6.97 2.96 2.73
N LEU A 37 -6.14 3.98 2.97
CA LEU A 37 -4.88 4.18 2.26
C LEU A 37 -3.91 3.01 2.53
N VAL A 38 -3.79 2.57 3.78
CA VAL A 38 -2.94 1.43 4.15
C VAL A 38 -3.42 0.15 3.47
N SER A 39 -4.73 -0.12 3.46
CA SER A 39 -5.27 -1.27 2.71
C SER A 39 -4.93 -1.20 1.21
N SER A 40 -4.93 0.00 0.63
CA SER A 40 -4.59 0.22 -0.78
C SER A 40 -3.10 0.01 -1.06
N VAL A 41 -2.22 0.46 -0.17
CA VAL A 41 -0.77 0.23 -0.26
C VAL A 41 -0.46 -1.26 -0.04
N MET A 42 -1.09 -1.89 0.95
CA MET A 42 -0.97 -3.33 1.20
C MET A 42 -1.42 -4.18 0.02
N TYR A 43 -2.43 -3.75 -0.74
CA TYR A 43 -2.83 -4.41 -1.99
C TYR A 43 -1.67 -4.45 -3.00
N CYS A 44 -0.97 -3.32 -3.19
CA CYS A 44 0.18 -3.26 -4.10
C CYS A 44 1.37 -4.12 -3.64
N ILE A 45 1.50 -4.39 -2.33
CA ILE A 45 2.55 -5.25 -1.78
C ILE A 45 2.18 -6.73 -1.96
N LEU A 46 0.96 -7.10 -1.56
CA LEU A 46 0.58 -8.49 -1.33
C LEU A 46 -0.04 -9.19 -2.52
N GLU A 47 -0.82 -8.49 -3.33
CA GLU A 47 -1.60 -9.18 -4.35
C GLU A 47 -0.72 -9.67 -5.50
N PRO A 48 -1.09 -10.78 -6.16
CA PRO A 48 -0.59 -11.12 -7.48
C PRO A 48 -1.10 -10.03 -8.43
N LEU A 49 -0.36 -8.91 -8.46
CA LEU A 49 -0.57 -7.83 -9.41
C LEU A 49 -0.62 -8.46 -10.80
N ALA A 50 -1.41 -7.93 -11.72
CA ALA A 50 -1.46 -8.47 -13.08
C ALA A 50 -0.10 -8.37 -13.83
N ALA A 51 0.93 -7.83 -13.18
CA ALA A 51 2.32 -8.07 -13.52
C ALA A 51 2.76 -9.55 -13.51
N SER A 52 2.08 -10.45 -12.79
CA SER A 52 2.30 -11.88 -12.92
C SER A 52 1.78 -12.46 -14.24
N ILE A 53 1.05 -11.67 -15.03
CA ILE A 53 0.54 -12.07 -16.36
C ILE A 53 1.54 -11.73 -17.46
N ASN A 54 2.39 -10.71 -17.29
CA ASN A 54 3.41 -10.32 -18.26
C ASN A 54 4.82 -10.37 -17.64
N PRO A 55 5.68 -11.31 -18.05
CA PRO A 55 7.03 -11.48 -17.49
C PRO A 55 7.97 -10.29 -17.73
N LEU A 56 7.63 -9.35 -18.62
CA LEU A 56 8.39 -8.12 -18.85
C LEU A 56 8.08 -7.01 -17.84
N ASN A 57 7.04 -7.18 -17.02
CA ASN A 57 6.65 -6.18 -16.04
C ASN A 57 7.49 -6.30 -14.76
N ASP A 58 8.34 -5.31 -14.50
CA ASP A 58 9.06 -5.18 -13.23
C ASP A 58 8.14 -4.67 -12.11
N HIS A 59 7.43 -5.61 -11.50
CA HIS A 59 6.56 -5.35 -10.36
C HIS A 59 7.30 -5.26 -9.02
N TRP A 60 8.57 -5.65 -8.98
CA TRP A 60 9.37 -5.59 -7.76
C TRP A 60 9.62 -4.14 -7.36
N THR A 61 9.94 -3.28 -8.33
CA THR A 61 10.08 -1.83 -8.08
C THR A 61 8.82 -1.22 -7.46
N LEU A 62 7.62 -1.58 -7.95
CA LEU A 62 6.36 -1.09 -7.37
C LEU A 62 6.15 -1.60 -5.94
N ARG A 63 6.44 -2.88 -5.69
CA ARG A 63 6.30 -3.52 -4.37
C ARG A 63 7.27 -2.92 -3.35
N ASP A 64 8.52 -2.70 -3.73
CA ASP A 64 9.54 -2.08 -2.88
C ASP A 64 9.13 -0.65 -2.50
N TYR A 65 8.66 0.13 -3.49
CA TYR A 65 8.15 1.47 -3.22
C TYR A 65 6.92 1.46 -2.31
N ALA A 66 5.97 0.54 -2.53
CA ALA A 66 4.80 0.38 -1.67
C ALA A 66 5.18 0.00 -0.23
N ALA A 67 6.18 -0.88 -0.04
CA ALA A 67 6.67 -1.27 1.28
C ALA A 67 7.35 -0.09 2.01
N LEU A 68 8.17 0.70 1.30
CA LEU A 68 8.77 1.92 1.84
C LEU A 68 7.69 2.94 2.23
N LEU A 69 6.67 3.12 1.39
CA LEU A 69 5.55 4.01 1.67
C LEU A 69 4.73 3.53 2.88
N LEU A 70 4.48 2.22 3.00
CA LEU A 70 3.80 1.64 4.17
C LEU A 70 4.57 1.91 5.46
N SER A 71 5.90 1.75 5.44
CA SER A 71 6.77 2.09 6.57
C SER A 71 6.64 3.56 6.95
N HIS A 72 6.65 4.46 5.97
CA HIS A 72 6.48 5.90 6.21
C HIS A 72 5.13 6.23 6.83
N ILE A 73 4.03 5.64 6.31
CA ILE A 73 2.69 5.82 6.87
C ILE A 73 2.62 5.29 8.31
N PHE A 74 3.21 4.11 8.55
CA PHE A 74 3.25 3.49 9.87
C PHE A 74 3.95 4.39 10.90
N TRP A 75 5.12 4.92 10.58
CA TRP A 75 5.84 5.79 11.51
C TRP A 75 5.19 7.16 11.71
N THR A 76 4.41 7.63 10.73
CA THR A 76 3.74 8.95 10.80
C THR A 76 2.39 8.88 11.51
N HIS A 77 1.66 7.78 11.34
CA HIS A 77 0.26 7.64 11.78
C HIS A 77 -0.02 6.43 12.67
N GLY A 78 0.99 5.61 12.97
CA GLY A 78 0.87 4.35 13.73
C GLY A 78 0.20 4.51 15.09
N ASP A 79 0.61 5.53 15.84
CA ASP A 79 0.07 5.83 17.17
C ASP A 79 -1.23 6.64 17.10
N LEU A 80 -1.46 7.37 16.01
CA LEU A 80 -2.64 8.20 15.80
C LEU A 80 -3.87 7.39 15.38
N VAL A 81 -3.66 6.25 14.74
CA VAL A 81 -4.73 5.41 14.21
C VAL A 81 -4.78 4.09 14.99
N SER A 82 -5.70 4.04 15.94
CA SER A 82 -5.91 2.86 16.79
C SER A 82 -6.07 1.58 15.96
N GLY A 83 -5.31 0.55 16.32
CA GLY A 83 -5.35 -0.77 15.68
C GLY A 83 -4.71 -0.85 14.30
N LEU A 84 -4.02 0.21 13.83
CA LEU A 84 -3.32 0.19 12.54
C LEU A 84 -2.20 -0.86 12.51
N TYR A 85 -1.35 -0.88 13.55
CA TYR A 85 -0.30 -1.89 13.70
C TYR A 85 -0.87 -3.32 13.60
N ARG A 86 -1.93 -3.60 14.37
CA ARG A 86 -2.55 -4.93 14.40
C ARG A 86 -3.10 -5.34 13.04
N GLN A 87 -3.72 -4.41 12.31
CA GLN A 87 -4.20 -4.68 10.96
C GLN A 87 -3.05 -5.06 10.02
N ILE A 88 -1.98 -4.27 9.99
CA ILE A 88 -0.82 -4.53 9.11
C ILE A 88 -0.20 -5.88 9.45
N LEU A 89 0.06 -6.14 10.73
CA LEU A 89 0.68 -7.38 11.20
C LEU A 89 -0.14 -8.62 10.81
N VAL A 90 -1.45 -8.61 11.07
CA VAL A 90 -2.33 -9.74 10.76
C VAL A 90 -2.39 -9.98 9.25
N SER A 91 -2.45 -8.93 8.44
CA SER A 91 -2.45 -9.06 6.98
C SER A 91 -1.16 -9.68 6.45
N LEU A 92 0.01 -9.28 6.98
CA LEU A 92 1.30 -9.87 6.59
C LEU A 92 1.43 -11.32 7.06
N GLN A 93 1.08 -11.60 8.33
CA GLN A 93 1.12 -12.96 8.89
C GLN A 93 0.25 -13.93 8.10
N LYS A 94 -0.93 -13.48 7.64
CA LYS A 94 -1.83 -14.31 6.84
C LYS A 94 -1.17 -14.78 5.55
N VAL A 95 -0.47 -13.90 4.84
CA VAL A 95 0.19 -14.24 3.57
C VAL A 95 1.41 -15.13 3.81
N LEU A 96 2.18 -14.89 4.88
CA LEU A 96 3.33 -15.73 5.22
C LEU A 96 2.94 -17.14 5.69
N SER A 97 1.72 -17.31 6.20
CA SER A 97 1.20 -18.59 6.66
C SER A 97 0.47 -19.38 5.57
N ASP A 98 0.29 -18.80 4.38
CA ASP A 98 -0.35 -19.46 3.24
C ASP A 98 0.64 -20.47 2.62
N PRO A 99 0.30 -21.77 2.53
CA PRO A 99 1.22 -22.83 2.13
C PRO A 99 1.62 -22.82 0.64
#